data_AF-A0A6I5L5M6-F1
#
_entry.id   AF-A0A6I5L5M6-F1
#
_cell.length_a   1.000
_cell.length_b   1.000
_cell.length_c   1.000
_cell.angle_alpha   90.00
_cell.angle_beta   90.00
_cell.angle_gamma   90.00
#
_symmetry.space_group_name_H-M   'P 1'
#
loop_
_entity.id
_entity.type
_entity.pdbx_description
1 polymer ?
#
loop_
_entity_poly.entity_id
_entity_poly.type
_entity_poly.pdbx_seq_one_letter_code
_entity_poly.pdbx_strand_id
1 'polypeptide(L)' 'MKTLEYHETILKKVSFDKRLLKMELKKAVRNTTCSEQPALLEWCGEHLGEEYKKMAAGFMENKSCAFDESDS' A
#
# COMPACT_ATOMS: atom_id res chain seq x y z
N MET A 1 14.41 6.40 -5.27
CA MET A 1 13.42 5.31 -5.36
C MET A 1 12.09 5.92 -4.99
N LYS A 2 11.04 5.74 -5.80
CA LYS A 2 9.73 6.34 -5.50
C LYS A 2 9.12 5.67 -4.25
N THR A 3 8.28 6.41 -3.52
CA THR A 3 7.63 5.91 -2.28
C THR A 3 6.85 4.62 -2.53
N LEU A 4 6.06 4.58 -3.61
CA LEU A 4 5.34 3.37 -4.03
C LEU A 4 6.27 2.17 -4.29
N GLU A 5 7.28 2.32 -5.14
CA GLU A 5 8.23 1.23 -5.51
C GLU A 5 8.95 0.65 -4.29
N TYR A 6 9.30 1.52 -3.32
CA TYR A 6 9.88 1.10 -2.06
C TYR A 6 8.93 0.17 -1.30
N HIS A 7 7.66 0.57 -1.17
CA HIS A 7 6.66 -0.21 -0.48
C HIS A 7 6.34 -1.54 -1.18
N GLU A 8 6.19 -1.56 -2.51
CA GLU A 8 6.02 -2.80 -3.29
C GLU A 8 7.17 -3.80 -3.05
N THR A 9 8.41 -3.30 -3.02
CA THR A 9 9.60 -4.13 -2.74
C THR A 9 9.54 -4.74 -1.35
N ILE A 10 9.16 -3.96 -0.33
CA ILE A 10 9.03 -4.45 1.05
C ILE A 10 7.89 -5.48 1.14
N LEU A 11 6.72 -5.18 0.59
CA LEU A 11 5.56 -6.09 0.60
C LEU A 11 5.89 -7.43 -0.03
N LYS A 12 6.59 -7.42 -1.17
CA LYS A 12 7.05 -8.65 -1.82
C LYS A 12 8.02 -9.44 -0.93
N LYS A 13 8.99 -8.76 -0.30
CA LYS A 13 9.97 -9.41 0.59
C LYS A 13 9.32 -10.04 1.82
N VAL A 14 8.31 -9.41 2.41
CA VAL A 14 7.66 -9.92 3.64
C VAL A 14 6.46 -10.83 3.36
N SER A 15 6.13 -11.08 2.08
CA SER A 15 4.93 -11.82 1.67
C SER A 15 4.82 -13.25 2.21
N PHE A 16 5.94 -13.84 2.64
CA PHE A 16 5.97 -15.18 3.25
C PHE A 16 5.38 -15.20 4.68
N ASP A 17 5.32 -14.05 5.37
CA ASP A 17 4.77 -13.93 6.72
C ASP A 17 3.50 -13.07 6.69
N LYS A 18 2.35 -13.71 6.88
CA LYS A 18 1.03 -13.05 6.84
C LYS A 18 0.89 -11.93 7.87
N ARG A 19 1.50 -12.07 9.06
CA ARG A 19 1.39 -11.05 10.11
C ARG A 19 2.23 -9.83 9.76
N LEU A 20 3.47 -10.06 9.32
CA LEU A 20 4.36 -8.98 8.91
C LEU A 20 3.85 -8.27 7.66
N LEU A 21 3.35 -9.02 6.67
CA LEU A 21 2.76 -8.48 5.45
C LEU A 21 1.60 -7.53 5.77
N LYS A 22 0.69 -7.90 6.68
CA LYS A 22 -0.41 -7.02 7.11
C LYS A 22 0.09 -5.72 7.74
N MET A 23 1.14 -5.79 8.56
CA MET A 23 1.73 -4.61 9.19
C MET A 23 2.37 -3.68 8.16
N GLU A 24 3.14 -4.22 7.22
CA GLU A 24 3.77 -3.44 6.15
C GLU A 24 2.76 -2.89 5.15
N LEU A 25 1.68 -3.63 4.84
CA LEU A 25 0.60 -3.14 3.98
C LEU A 25 -0.08 -1.91 4.56
N LYS A 26 -0.35 -1.91 5.87
CA LYS A 26 -0.90 -0.73 6.55
C LYS A 26 0.04 0.47 6.47
N LYS A 27 1.37 0.25 6.54
CA LYS A 27 2.37 1.32 6.39
C LYS A 27 2.41 1.84 4.96
N ALA A 28 2.37 0.95 3.97
CA ALA A 28 2.35 1.31 2.55
C ALA A 28 1.15 2.21 2.23
N VAL A 29 -0.06 1.84 2.66
CA VAL A 29 -1.27 2.66 2.43
C VAL A 29 -1.19 4.03 3.13
N ARG A 30 -0.61 4.08 4.34
CA ARG A 30 -0.44 5.34 5.08
C ARG A 30 0.53 6.29 4.38
N ASN A 31 1.63 5.74 3.88
CA ASN A 31 2.77 6.52 3.39
C ASN A 31 2.70 6.83 1.89
N THR A 32 1.89 6.11 1.11
CA THR A 32 1.62 6.43 -0.30
C THR A 32 0.61 7.55 -0.40
N THR A 33 0.79 8.46 -1.35
CA THR A 33 -0.18 9.55 -1.60
C THR A 33 -1.47 8.99 -2.19
N CYS A 34 -2.55 9.76 -2.15
CA CYS A 34 -3.81 9.30 -2.76
C CYS A 34 -3.73 9.14 -4.30
N SER A 35 -2.77 9.80 -4.96
CA SER A 35 -2.48 9.55 -6.38
C SER A 35 -1.72 8.24 -6.63
N GLU A 36 -0.97 7.74 -5.64
CA GLU A 36 -0.27 6.44 -5.69
C GLU A 36 -1.16 5.26 -5.27
N GLN A 37 -2.21 5.51 -4.49
CA GLN A 37 -3.10 4.46 -3.96
C GLN A 37 -3.71 3.53 -5.02
N PRO A 38 -4.21 4.01 -6.19
CA PRO A 38 -4.73 3.13 -7.23
C PRO A 38 -3.69 2.10 -7.71
N ALA A 39 -2.44 2.54 -7.91
CA ALA A 39 -1.35 1.67 -8.33
C ALA A 39 -0.98 0.65 -7.25
N LEU A 40 -0.92 1.08 -5.97
CA LEU A 40 -0.70 0.17 -4.84
C LEU A 40 -1.81 -0.91 -4.75
N LEU A 41 -3.07 -0.51 -4.98
CA LEU A 41 -4.22 -1.42 -4.92
C LEU A 41 -4.16 -2.47 -6.03
N GLU A 42 -3.85 -2.06 -7.26
CA GLU A 42 -3.65 -2.94 -8.40
C GLU A 42 -2.51 -3.93 -8.13
N TRP A 43 -1.36 -3.42 -7.69
CA TRP A 43 -0.20 -4.23 -7.37
C TRP A 43 -0.50 -5.31 -6.31
N CYS A 44 -1.23 -4.95 -5.25
CA CYS A 44 -1.66 -5.91 -4.23
C CYS A 44 -2.50 -7.04 -4.82
N GLY A 45 -3.43 -6.73 -5.73
CA GLY A 45 -4.24 -7.73 -6.41
C GLY A 45 -3.42 -8.70 -7.26
N GLU A 46 -2.48 -8.16 -8.04
CA GLU A 46 -1.62 -8.94 -8.93
C GLU A 46 -0.62 -9.83 -8.19
N HIS A 47 0.00 -9.32 -7.12
CA HIS A 47 1.15 -9.96 -6.48
C HIS A 47 0.83 -10.68 -5.18
N LEU A 48 -0.18 -10.23 -4.44
CA LEU A 48 -0.55 -10.79 -3.14
C LEU A 48 -1.92 -11.50 -3.18
N GLY A 49 -2.74 -11.19 -4.19
CA GLY A 49 -4.07 -11.75 -4.39
C GLY A 49 -5.21 -10.88 -3.86
N GLU A 50 -6.42 -11.28 -4.22
CA GLU A 50 -7.65 -10.50 -4.00
C GLU A 50 -7.94 -10.22 -2.51
N GLU A 51 -7.52 -11.10 -1.60
CA GLU A 51 -7.63 -10.87 -0.14
C GLU A 51 -6.90 -9.59 0.29
N TYR A 52 -5.67 -9.41 -0.17
CA TYR A 52 -4.83 -8.26 0.22
C TYR A 52 -5.23 -6.99 -0.52
N LYS A 53 -5.74 -7.11 -1.76
CA LYS A 53 -6.37 -5.98 -2.46
C LYS A 53 -7.53 -5.40 -1.66
N LYS A 54 -8.47 -6.25 -1.22
CA LYS A 54 -9.62 -5.81 -0.38
C LYS A 54 -9.15 -5.21 0.95
N MET A 55 -8.13 -5.78 1.56
CA MET A 55 -7.56 -5.25 2.80
C MET A 55 -6.94 -3.87 2.60
N ALA A 56 -6.19 -3.66 1.51
CA ALA A 56 -5.60 -2.37 1.17
C ALA A 56 -6.69 -1.31 0.95
N ALA A 57 -7.75 -1.64 0.21
CA ALA A 57 -8.90 -0.75 0.00
C ALA A 57 -9.52 -0.30 1.34
N GLY A 58 -9.75 -1.23 2.27
CA GLY A 58 -10.29 -0.90 3.60
C GLY A 58 -9.35 0.01 4.43
N PHE A 59 -8.03 -0.05 4.23
CA PHE A 59 -7.11 0.90 4.86
C PHE A 59 -7.16 2.28 4.20
N MET A 60 -7.42 2.36 2.89
CA MET A 60 -7.50 3.62 2.14
C MET A 60 -8.76 4.41 2.48
N GLU A 61 -9.90 3.75 2.70
CA GLU A 61 -11.17 4.38 3.12
C GLU A 61 -11.02 5.22 4.41
N ASN A 62 -10.04 4.87 5.26
CA ASN A 62 -9.76 5.56 6.51
C ASN A 62 -8.72 6.70 6.36
N LYS A 63 -8.18 6.93 5.16
CA LYS A 63 -7.19 7.99 4.89
C LYS A 63 -7.90 9.22 4.32
N SER A 64 -7.76 10.37 5.00
CA SER A 64 -8.19 11.67 4.46
C SER A 64 -7.19 12.12 3.39
N CYS A 65 -7.68 12.28 2.15
CA CYS A 65 -6.90 12.69 0.98
C CYS A 65 -6.87 14.20 0.73
N ALA A 66 -7.39 15.01 1.65
CA ALA A 66 -7.65 16.42 1.39
C ALA A 66 -6.39 17.30 1.22
N PHE A 67 -5.21 16.84 1.65
CA PHE A 67 -3.96 17.60 1.56
C PHE A 67 -2.75 16.65 1.51
N ASP A 68 -2.42 16.12 0.33
CA ASP A 68 -1.10 15.52 0.06
C ASP A 68 -0.41 16.38 -1.02
N GLU A 69 -0.27 17.69 -0.77
CA GLU A 69 0.80 18.49 -1.37
C GLU A 69 1.92 18.62 -0.34
N SER A 70 2.87 17.70 -0.38
CA SER A 70 4.17 17.90 0.25
C SER A 70 5.25 17.23 -0.59
N ASP A 71 5.50 17.82 -1.76
CA ASP A 71 6.85 17.81 -2.33
C ASP A 71 7.58 19.05 -1.74
N SER A 72 8.63 18.81 -0.96
CA SER A 72 9.62 19.81 -0.54
C SER A 72 11.00 19.18 -0.65
#